data_AF-A0A7K3ZQW2-F1
#
_entry.id   AF-A0A7K3ZQW2-F1
#
_cell.length_a   1.000
_cell.length_b   1.000
_cell.length_c   1.000
_cell.angle_alpha   90.00
_cell.angle_beta   90.00
_cell.angle_gamma   90.00
#
_symmetry.space_group_name_H-M   'P 1'
#
loop_
_entity.id
_entity.type
_entity.pdbx_description
1 polymer ?
#
loop_
_entity_poly.entity_id
_entity_poly.type
_entity_poly.pdbx_seq_one_letter_code
_entity_poly.pdbx_strand_id
1 'polypeptide(L)' 'MAKCPKCGTEVKTAKKTWKMAGRPDKTGKRMQLEIGLYECSKCGNVFREVLSKSKI' A
#
# COMPACT_ATOMS: atom_id res chain seq x y z
N MET A 1 9.91 -0.77 -1.14
CA MET A 1 10.42 -0.21 0.14
C MET A 1 9.54 1.00 0.44
N ALA A 2 9.05 1.15 1.67
CA ALA A 2 8.11 2.23 2.00
C ALA A 2 8.74 3.19 3.01
N LYS A 3 8.57 4.50 2.79
CA LYS A 3 9.13 5.52 3.66
C LYS A 3 8.12 5.89 4.73
N CYS A 4 8.52 5.80 6.00
CA CYS A 4 7.65 6.17 7.11
C CYS A 4 7.29 7.67 7.02
N PRO A 5 6.00 8.03 6.97
CA PRO A 5 5.58 9.43 6.80
C PRO A 5 5.86 10.29 8.05
N LYS A 6 6.07 9.67 9.22
CA LYS A 6 6.38 10.39 10.47
C LYS A 6 7.86 10.72 10.65
N CYS A 7 8.75 9.76 10.41
CA CYS A 7 10.17 9.90 10.77
C CYS A 7 11.12 9.68 9.60
N GLY A 8 10.60 9.42 8.39
CA GLY A 8 11.41 9.25 7.18
C GLY A 8 12.18 7.94 7.09
N THR A 9 12.12 7.06 8.09
CA THR A 9 12.78 5.74 8.07
C THR A 9 12.24 4.88 6.93
N GLU A 10 13.14 4.27 6.17
CA GLU A 10 12.78 3.28 5.16
C GLU A 10 12.47 1.92 5.79
N VAL A 11 11.27 1.41 5.52
CA VAL A 11 10.81 0.09 5.95
C VAL A 11 10.80 -0.83 4.73
N LYS A 12 11.62 -1.88 4.75
CA LYS A 12 11.79 -2.80 3.61
C LYS A 12 10.64 -3.79 3.50
N THR A 13 10.21 -4.34 4.63
CA THR A 13 9.23 -5.43 4.73
C THR A 13 7.85 -4.90 5.12
N ALA A 14 6.83 -5.28 4.34
CA ALA A 14 5.44 -5.06 4.72
C ALA A 14 5.03 -6.12 5.75
N LYS A 15 4.29 -5.73 6.79
CA LYS A 15 3.68 -6.62 7.76
C LYS A 15 2.56 -7.46 7.14
N LYS A 16 1.81 -6.86 6.22
CA LYS A 16 0.74 -7.52 5.46
C LYS A 16 0.57 -6.87 4.12
N THR A 17 0.22 -7.64 3.10
CA THR A 17 -0.18 -7.15 1.79
C THR A 17 -1.57 -7.67 1.43
N TRP A 18 -2.35 -6.88 0.70
CA TRP A 18 -3.63 -7.31 0.15
C TRP A 18 -3.97 -6.56 -1.13
N LYS A 19 -4.85 -7.15 -1.93
CA LYS A 19 -5.39 -6.54 -3.15
C LYS A 19 -6.77 -5.95 -2.88
N MET A 20 -7.02 -4.78 -3.43
CA MET A 20 -8.30 -4.07 -3.32
C MET A 20 -8.73 -3.61 -4.71
N ALA A 21 -9.85 -4.11 -5.20
CA ALA A 21 -10.45 -3.63 -6.44
C ALA A 21 -11.40 -2.46 -6.14
N GLY A 22 -11.19 -1.35 -6.84
CA GLY A 22 -12.03 -0.16 -6.76
C GLY A 22 -13.31 -0.27 -7.60
N ARG A 23 -14.00 0.87 -7.69
CA ARG A 23 -15.21 1.01 -8.52
C ARG A 23 -14.90 0.72 -9.99
N PRO A 24 -15.79 0.01 -10.72
CA PRO A 24 -15.64 -0.16 -12.17
C PRO A 24 -15.69 1.19 -12.90
N ASP A 25 -14.89 1.34 -13.95
CA ASP A 25 -15.00 2.46 -14.87
C ASP A 25 -16.18 2.28 -15.85
N LYS A 26 -16.41 3.26 -16.73
CA LYS A 26 -17.52 3.25 -17.71
C LYS A 26 -17.50 2.06 -18.67
N THR A 27 -16.36 1.40 -18.83
CA THR A 27 -16.16 0.20 -19.65
C THR A 27 -16.18 -1.10 -18.85
N GLY A 28 -16.46 -1.03 -17.54
CA GLY A 28 -16.60 -2.20 -16.66
C GLY A 28 -15.30 -2.72 -16.04
N LYS A 29 -14.13 -2.20 -16.44
CA LYS A 29 -12.83 -2.59 -15.86
C LYS A 29 -12.66 -1.97 -14.48
N ARG A 30 -11.99 -2.66 -13.58
CA ARG A 30 -11.74 -2.20 -12.20
C ARG A 30 -10.27 -1.89 -12.01
N MET A 31 -10.00 -0.86 -11.23
CA MET A 31 -8.65 -0.57 -10.79
C MET A 31 -8.34 -1.40 -9.54
N GLN A 32 -7.44 -2.37 -9.66
CA GLN A 32 -6.93 -3.14 -8.55
C GLN A 32 -5.66 -2.50 -7.99
N LEU A 33 -5.68 -2.20 -6.70
CA LEU A 33 -4.54 -1.70 -5.94
C LEU A 33 -3.97 -2.84 -5.09
N GLU A 34 -2.67 -3.00 -5.08
CA GLU A 34 -1.98 -3.79 -4.06
C GLU A 34 -1.48 -2.84 -2.98
N ILE A 35 -1.90 -3.08 -1.74
CA ILE A 35 -1.58 -2.23 -0.60
C ILE A 35 -0.73 -3.04 0.38
N GLY A 36 0.37 -2.44 0.84
CA GLY A 36 1.20 -2.95 1.92
C GLY A 36 0.96 -2.17 3.21
N LEU A 37 0.78 -2.87 4.32
CA LEU A 37 0.80 -2.31 5.67
C LEU A 37 2.22 -2.41 6.22
N TYR A 38 2.75 -1.29 6.69
CA TYR A 38 4.09 -1.18 7.25
C TYR A 38 4.01 -0.72 8.70
N GLU A 39 4.94 -1.22 9.50
CA GLU A 39 5.14 -0.82 10.89
C GLU A 39 6.57 -0.30 11.04
N CYS A 40 6.72 0.95 11.46
CA CYS A 40 8.02 1.57 11.60
C CYS A 40 8.65 1.19 12.94
N SER A 41 9.76 0.44 12.92
CA SER A 41 10.51 0.07 14.12
C SER A 41 11.10 1.26 14.89
N LYS A 42 11.33 2.40 14.24
CA LYS A 42 11.93 3.58 14.86
C LYS A 42 10.95 4.42 15.68
N CYS A 43 9.68 4.51 15.26
CA CYS A 43 8.70 5.40 15.87
C CYS A 43 7.35 4.74 16.19
N GLY A 44 7.22 3.43 15.95
CA GLY A 44 6.00 2.65 16.18
C GLY A 44 4.84 2.97 15.24
N ASN A 45 5.03 3.87 14.26
CA ASN A 45 3.95 4.29 13.38
C ASN A 45 3.55 3.18 12.41
N VAL A 46 2.25 2.91 12.33
CA VAL A 46 1.67 2.00 11.36
C VAL A 46 1.10 2.80 10.20
N PHE A 47 1.48 2.46 8.96
CA PHE A 47 1.06 3.19 7.76
C PHE A 47 0.85 2.24 6.58
N ARG A 48 0.14 2.71 5.55
CA ARG A 48 -0.17 1.94 4.34
C ARG A 48 0.48 2.60 3.14
N GLU A 49 1.00 1.79 2.23
CA GLU A 49 1.62 2.23 0.98
C GLU A 49 1.02 1.44 -0.19
N VAL A 50 0.80 2.09 -1.33
CA VAL A 50 0.36 1.41 -2.54
C VAL A 50 1.58 0.84 -3.27
N LEU A 51 1.63 -0.48 -3.40
CA LEU A 51 2.75 -1.20 -4.02
C LEU A 51 2.59 -1.33 -5.53
N SER A 52 1.38 -1.61 -6.00
CA SER A 52 1.10 -1.76 -7.42
C SER A 52 -0.33 -1.31 -7.75
N LYS A 53 -0.52 -0.93 -9.01
CA LYS A 53 -1.82 -0.54 -9.57
C LYS A 53 -1.99 -1.27 -10.90
N SER A 54 -3.06 -2.05 -11.04
CA SER A 54 -3.38 -2.77 -12.27
C SER A 54 -4.86 -2.59 -12.63
N LYS A 55 -5.18 -2.64 -13.93
CA LYS A 55 -6.57 -2.72 -14.41
C LYS A 55 -6.93 -4.19 -14.63
N ILE A 56 -8.07 -4.59 -14.08
CA ILE A 56 -8.66 -5.93 -14.22
C ILE A 56 -10.05 -5.84 -14.85
#